data_AF-A0A1Y1X0V8-F1
#
_entry.id   AF-A0A1Y1X0V8-F1
#
_cell.length_a   1.000
_cell.length_b   1.000
_cell.length_c   1.000
_cell.angle_alpha   90.00
_cell.angle_beta   90.00
_cell.angle_gamma   90.00
#
_symmetry.space_group_name_H-M   'P 1'
#
loop_
_entity.id
_entity.type
_entity.pdbx_description
1 polymer ?
#
loop_
_entity_poly.entity_id
_entity_poly.type
_entity_poly.pdbx_seq_one_letter_code
_entity_poly.pdbx_strand_id
1 'polypeptide(L)'
;MITQDFEINFNELKIYSLTFQDIKLLKRNNNKKYKELEVQIKELGKESAKWQNLNYPITTLDIIENHPDQILYFICGRNDIIIGYIKIGRKKLYLYDKNSTCHELIPLSVLDFLITTKYQRKGIGHFLFEFMLKKENVIANNIAYDRPSNRLTSFLKNYYHFTKDIPQYNNFMIFETFAF
;
A
#
# COMPACT_ATOMS: atom_id res chain seq x y z
N MET A 1 3.23 3.06 35.58
CA MET A 1 3.17 2.32 34.30
C MET A 1 4.23 2.95 33.40
N ILE A 2 5.37 2.29 33.19
CA ILE A 2 6.47 2.85 32.39
C ILE A 2 6.03 2.75 30.92
N THR A 3 5.59 3.86 30.34
CA THR A 3 5.49 3.99 28.88
C THR A 3 6.91 4.06 28.36
N GLN A 4 7.42 2.94 27.85
CA GLN A 4 8.68 2.93 27.13
C GLN A 4 8.44 3.68 25.83
N ASP A 5 8.87 4.93 25.76
CA ASP A 5 8.85 5.71 24.53
C ASP A 5 9.78 5.03 23.52
N PHE A 6 9.17 4.27 22.61
CA PHE A 6 9.88 3.59 21.54
C PHE A 6 10.23 4.64 20.49
N GLU A 7 11.42 5.22 20.60
CA GLU A 7 11.96 6.14 19.60
C GLU A 7 12.27 5.38 18.30
N ILE A 8 11.77 5.87 17.17
CA ILE A 8 11.99 5.26 15.85
C ILE A 8 13.13 5.98 15.16
N ASN A 9 14.22 5.24 14.92
CA ASN A 9 15.29 5.70 14.03
C ASN A 9 14.94 5.36 12.58
N PHE A 10 14.48 6.34 11.81
CA PHE A 10 14.13 6.16 10.39
C PHE A 10 15.32 5.73 9.53
N ASN A 11 16.56 6.04 9.93
CA ASN A 11 17.77 5.65 9.19
C ASN A 11 18.07 4.15 9.27
N GLU A 12 17.49 3.43 10.24
CA GLU A 12 17.63 1.97 10.35
C GLU A 12 16.58 1.21 9.53
N LEU A 13 15.57 1.91 9.00
CA LEU A 13 14.51 1.29 8.22
C LEU A 13 14.96 1.03 6.79
N LYS A 14 14.61 -0.14 6.27
CA LYS A 14 14.90 -0.53 4.89
C LYS A 14 13.60 -0.73 4.14
N ILE A 15 13.46 -0.10 2.97
CA ILE A 15 12.33 -0.32 2.08
C ILE A 15 12.79 -1.16 0.90
N TYR A 16 12.00 -2.19 0.60
CA TYR A 16 12.20 -3.08 -0.54
C TYR A 16 10.97 -3.05 -1.43
N SER A 17 11.16 -3.35 -2.71
CA SER A 17 10.08 -3.52 -3.70
C SER A 17 10.11 -4.92 -4.27
N LEU A 18 8.93 -5.50 -4.53
CA LEU A 18 8.78 -6.79 -5.21
C LEU A 18 7.79 -6.65 -6.35
N THR A 19 8.28 -6.95 -7.55
CA THR A 19 7.49 -7.19 -8.75
C THR A 19 7.27 -8.70 -8.94
N PHE A 20 6.44 -9.07 -9.91
CA PHE A 20 6.27 -10.48 -10.29
C PHE A 20 7.61 -11.15 -10.71
N GLN A 21 8.54 -10.40 -11.33
CA GLN A 21 9.83 -10.93 -11.75
C GLN A 21 10.72 -11.23 -10.55
N ASP A 22 10.74 -10.32 -9.57
CA ASP A 22 11.53 -10.47 -8.34
C ASP A 22 11.09 -11.70 -7.56
N ILE A 23 9.77 -11.93 -7.47
CA ILE A 23 9.21 -13.09 -6.77
C ILE A 23 9.60 -14.39 -7.47
N LYS A 24 9.45 -14.46 -8.80
CA LYS A 24 9.87 -15.64 -9.58
C LYS A 24 11.36 -15.93 -9.44
N LEU A 25 12.18 -14.88 -9.49
CA LEU A 25 13.62 -14.98 -9.33
C LEU A 25 14.00 -15.45 -7.93
N LEU A 26 13.39 -14.88 -6.88
CA LEU A 26 13.63 -15.24 -5.49
C LEU A 26 13.24 -16.70 -5.22
N LYS A 27 12.08 -17.13 -5.71
CA LYS A 27 11.56 -18.50 -5.58
C LYS A 27 12.50 -19.52 -6.24
N ARG A 28 13.06 -19.17 -7.40
CA ARG A 28 14.02 -20.02 -8.15
C ARG A 28 15.41 -20.05 -7.51
N ASN A 29 15.94 -18.90 -7.11
CA ASN A 29 17.35 -18.78 -6.68
C ASN A 29 17.54 -19.02 -5.18
N ASN A 30 16.54 -18.71 -4.35
CA ASN A 30 16.63 -18.82 -2.90
C ASN A 30 15.25 -19.14 -2.29
N ASN A 31 14.79 -20.38 -2.53
CA ASN A 31 13.49 -20.85 -2.05
C ASN A 31 13.34 -20.78 -0.52
N LYS A 32 14.44 -20.89 0.24
CA LYS A 32 14.40 -20.72 1.71
C LYS A 32 13.98 -19.29 2.07
N LYS A 33 14.66 -18.29 1.50
CA LYS A 33 14.34 -16.87 1.72
C LYS A 33 12.95 -16.52 1.19
N TYR A 34 12.53 -17.09 0.06
CA TYR A 34 11.15 -16.97 -0.43
C TYR A 34 10.14 -17.41 0.63
N LYS A 35 10.29 -18.61 1.20
CA LYS A 35 9.36 -19.14 2.22
C LYS A 35 9.33 -18.29 3.49
N GLU A 36 10.48 -17.81 3.95
CA GLU A 36 10.56 -16.91 5.12
C GLU A 36 9.80 -15.60 4.90
N LEU A 37 9.98 -14.99 3.72
CA LEU A 37 9.28 -13.79 3.31
C LEU A 37 7.77 -14.04 3.13
N GLU A 38 7.42 -15.17 2.53
CA GLU A 38 6.04 -15.58 2.28
C GLU A 38 5.24 -15.70 3.58
N VAL A 39 5.84 -16.29 4.63
CA VAL A 39 5.22 -16.39 5.96
C VAL A 39 4.94 -14.99 6.52
N GLN A 40 5.91 -14.08 6.50
CA GLN A 40 5.73 -12.72 7.03
C GLN A 40 4.66 -11.94 6.26
N ILE A 41 4.71 -11.94 4.92
CA ILE A 41 3.72 -11.25 4.10
C ILE A 41 2.32 -11.86 4.26
N LYS A 42 2.19 -13.18 4.40
CA LYS A 42 0.89 -13.83 4.65
C LYS A 42 0.28 -13.40 5.98
N GLU A 43 1.06 -13.29 7.05
CA GLU A 43 0.56 -12.79 8.33
C GLU A 43 0.13 -11.33 8.26
N LEU A 44 0.92 -10.47 7.60
CA LEU A 44 0.54 -9.08 7.37
C LEU A 44 -0.70 -8.94 6.47
N GLY A 45 -0.83 -9.78 5.44
CA GLY A 45 -2.02 -9.82 4.59
C GLY A 45 -3.29 -10.17 5.38
N LYS A 46 -3.19 -11.13 6.31
CA LYS A 46 -4.30 -11.49 7.22
C LYS A 46 -4.64 -10.34 8.17
N GLU A 47 -3.64 -9.65 8.72
CA GLU A 47 -3.87 -8.48 9.57
C GLU A 47 -4.60 -7.37 8.79
N SER A 48 -4.17 -7.09 7.54
CA SER A 48 -4.83 -6.09 6.69
C SER A 48 -6.28 -6.47 6.38
N ALA A 49 -6.54 -7.73 6.03
CA ALA A 49 -7.90 -8.23 5.79
C ALA A 49 -8.81 -8.05 7.01
N LYS A 50 -8.32 -8.36 8.22
CA LYS A 50 -9.08 -8.12 9.46
C LYS A 50 -9.43 -6.65 9.63
N TRP A 51 -8.50 -5.73 9.36
CA TRP A 51 -8.75 -4.29 9.48
C TRP A 51 -9.74 -3.74 8.44
N GLN A 52 -9.79 -4.36 7.27
CA GLN A 52 -10.68 -3.99 6.18
C GLN A 52 -12.00 -4.80 6.17
N ASN A 53 -12.21 -5.66 7.17
CA ASN A 53 -13.36 -6.57 7.26
C ASN A 53 -13.53 -7.44 6.00
N LEU A 54 -12.42 -7.97 5.47
CA LEU A 54 -12.38 -8.87 4.32
C LEU A 54 -12.35 -10.33 4.78
N ASN A 55 -13.04 -11.20 4.05
CA ASN A 55 -13.05 -12.65 4.33
C ASN A 55 -11.68 -13.31 4.09
N TYR A 56 -10.87 -12.76 3.17
CA TYR A 56 -9.59 -13.32 2.76
C TYR A 56 -8.54 -12.22 2.55
N PRO A 57 -7.24 -12.51 2.76
CA PRO A 57 -6.16 -11.59 2.45
C PRO A 57 -6.08 -11.30 0.96
N ILE A 58 -6.06 -10.01 0.60
CA ILE A 58 -5.86 -9.55 -0.78
C ILE A 58 -4.38 -9.31 -1.11
N THR A 59 -3.47 -9.55 -0.16
CA THR A 59 -2.02 -9.37 -0.35
C THR A 59 -1.28 -10.61 0.13
N THR A 60 -0.69 -11.34 -0.82
CA THR A 60 0.23 -12.47 -0.63
C THR A 60 1.28 -12.44 -1.74
N LEU A 61 2.41 -13.14 -1.58
CA LEU A 61 3.39 -13.24 -2.67
C LEU A 61 2.80 -13.91 -3.92
N ASP A 62 1.94 -14.92 -3.74
CA ASP A 62 1.26 -15.60 -4.86
C ASP A 62 0.37 -14.62 -5.67
N ILE A 63 -0.31 -13.68 -5.00
CA ILE A 63 -1.11 -12.65 -5.69
C ILE A 63 -0.19 -11.75 -6.52
N ILE A 64 0.91 -11.24 -5.94
CA ILE A 64 1.84 -10.38 -6.68
C ILE A 64 2.51 -11.12 -7.84
N GLU A 65 2.87 -12.41 -7.67
CA GLU A 65 3.44 -13.25 -8.73
C GLU A 65 2.50 -13.40 -9.94
N ASN A 66 1.18 -13.42 -9.70
CA ASN A 66 0.14 -13.60 -10.71
C ASN A 66 -0.42 -12.28 -11.28
N HIS A 67 0.02 -11.12 -10.76
CA HIS A 67 -0.43 -9.81 -11.22
C HIS A 67 0.77 -8.93 -11.61
N PRO A 68 1.22 -9.00 -12.88
CA PRO A 68 2.40 -8.26 -13.36
C PRO A 68 2.32 -6.74 -13.25
N ASP A 69 1.11 -6.19 -13.15
CA ASP A 69 0.80 -4.77 -12.95
C ASP A 69 0.94 -4.30 -11.50
N GLN A 70 1.16 -5.22 -10.55
CA GLN A 70 1.22 -4.94 -9.13
C GLN A 70 2.66 -4.95 -8.59
N ILE A 71 2.91 -4.02 -7.67
CA ILE A 71 4.19 -3.87 -6.98
C ILE A 71 3.90 -3.84 -5.48
N LEU A 72 4.66 -4.62 -4.72
CA LEU A 72 4.62 -4.61 -3.27
C LEU A 72 5.85 -3.88 -2.74
N TYR A 73 5.64 -2.72 -2.13
CA TYR A 73 6.66 -2.06 -1.31
C TYR A 73 6.48 -2.48 0.14
N PHE A 74 7.54 -2.91 0.80
CA PHE A 74 7.50 -3.26 2.22
C PHE A 74 8.67 -2.67 2.97
N ILE A 75 8.43 -2.35 4.24
CA ILE A 75 9.41 -1.72 5.12
C ILE A 75 9.80 -2.68 6.24
N CYS A 76 11.09 -2.84 6.43
CA CYS A 76 11.69 -3.65 7.48
C CYS A 76 12.28 -2.76 8.57
N GLY A 77 12.10 -3.19 9.82
CA GLY A 77 12.83 -2.68 10.97
C GLY A 77 14.09 -3.50 11.25
N ARG A 78 14.52 -3.51 12.52
CA ARG A 78 15.65 -4.33 12.98
C ARG A 78 15.42 -5.82 12.70
N ASN A 79 16.50 -6.53 12.41
CA ASN A 79 16.52 -7.97 12.10
C ASN A 79 15.65 -8.37 10.89
N ASP A 80 15.50 -7.47 9.92
CA ASP A 80 14.73 -7.67 8.68
C ASP A 80 13.24 -8.05 8.89
N ILE A 81 12.70 -7.76 10.08
CA ILE A 81 11.27 -7.96 10.38
C ILE A 81 10.46 -6.93 9.60
N ILE A 82 9.47 -7.40 8.84
CA ILE A 82 8.58 -6.53 8.08
C ILE A 82 7.59 -5.88 9.04
N ILE A 83 7.56 -4.54 9.05
CA ILE A 83 6.70 -3.75 9.96
C ILE A 83 5.54 -3.08 9.23
N GLY A 84 5.52 -3.14 7.90
CA GLY A 84 4.40 -2.69 7.07
C GLY A 84 4.67 -2.85 5.59
N TYR A 85 3.63 -2.62 4.78
CA TYR A 85 3.70 -2.64 3.32
C TYR A 85 2.66 -1.71 2.70
N ILE A 86 2.91 -1.32 1.45
CA ILE A 86 1.95 -0.71 0.53
C ILE A 86 1.98 -1.49 -0.78
N LYS A 87 0.81 -1.97 -1.21
CA LYS A 87 0.61 -2.65 -2.49
C LYS A 87 -0.04 -1.68 -3.46
N ILE A 88 0.58 -1.52 -4.61
CA ILE A 88 0.07 -0.66 -5.69
C ILE A 88 -0.09 -1.46 -6.98
N GLY A 89 -0.85 -0.93 -7.93
CA GLY A 89 -0.87 -1.44 -9.28
C GLY A 89 -1.74 -0.59 -10.21
N ARG A 90 -1.56 -0.76 -11.51
CA ARG A 90 -2.35 -0.04 -12.53
C ARG A 90 -3.68 -0.73 -12.76
N LYS A 91 -4.80 -0.01 -12.66
CA LYS A 91 -6.15 -0.57 -12.84
C LYS A 91 -6.91 0.15 -13.93
N LYS A 92 -7.55 -0.61 -14.82
CA LYS A 92 -8.49 -0.06 -15.79
C LYS A 92 -9.76 0.34 -15.06
N LEU A 93 -10.05 1.64 -15.00
CA LEU A 93 -11.17 2.20 -14.25
C LEU A 93 -12.01 3.13 -15.12
N TYR A 94 -13.31 3.13 -14.85
CA TYR A 94 -14.25 4.15 -15.31
C TYR A 94 -14.43 5.16 -14.17
N LEU A 95 -13.82 6.34 -14.30
CA LEU A 95 -13.80 7.39 -13.28
C LEU A 95 -14.63 8.58 -13.73
N TYR A 96 -15.38 9.16 -12.79
CA TYR A 96 -16.21 10.33 -13.02
C TYR A 96 -15.49 11.58 -12.52
N ASP A 97 -15.43 12.60 -13.35
CA ASP A 97 -14.93 13.92 -12.97
C ASP A 97 -15.99 14.76 -12.24
N LYS A 98 -15.61 15.98 -11.85
CA LYS A 98 -16.52 16.94 -11.17
C LYS A 98 -17.73 17.36 -12.00
N ASN A 99 -17.68 17.19 -13.32
CA ASN A 99 -18.77 17.48 -14.25
C ASN A 99 -19.61 16.22 -14.53
N SER A 100 -19.40 15.14 -13.79
CA SER A 100 -20.03 13.83 -14.00
C SER A 100 -19.71 13.21 -15.36
N THR A 101 -18.63 13.63 -16.02
CA THR A 101 -18.15 13.00 -17.25
C THR A 101 -17.38 11.74 -16.90
N CYS A 102 -17.72 10.62 -17.55
CA CYS A 102 -17.04 9.35 -17.36
C CYS A 102 -15.83 9.24 -18.28
N HIS A 103 -14.69 8.87 -17.69
CA HIS A 103 -13.41 8.70 -18.36
C HIS A 103 -12.90 7.28 -18.15
N GLU A 104 -12.47 6.63 -19.22
CA GLU A 104 -11.79 5.33 -19.16
C GLU A 104 -10.29 5.56 -19.01
N LEU A 105 -9.73 5.20 -17.86
CA LEU A 105 -8.34 5.48 -17.50
C LEU A 105 -7.64 4.21 -16.97
N ILE A 106 -6.31 4.22 -16.97
CA ILE A 106 -5.49 3.17 -16.33
C ILE A 106 -4.57 3.80 -15.27
N PRO A 107 -5.11 4.39 -14.20
CA PRO A 107 -4.29 5.07 -13.20
C PRO A 107 -3.52 4.10 -12.31
N LEU A 108 -2.42 4.59 -11.74
CA LEU A 108 -1.77 3.93 -10.62
C LEU A 108 -2.71 3.97 -9.42
N SER A 109 -2.87 2.83 -8.76
CA SER A 109 -3.80 2.68 -7.65
C SER A 109 -3.14 2.09 -6.42
N VAL A 110 -3.51 2.58 -5.24
CA VAL A 110 -3.22 1.89 -3.96
C VAL A 110 -4.29 0.82 -3.77
N LEU A 111 -3.83 -0.43 -3.65
CA LEU A 111 -4.66 -1.62 -3.61
C LEU A 111 -4.72 -2.27 -2.22
N ASP A 112 -3.70 -2.03 -1.39
CA ASP A 112 -3.68 -2.45 0.02
C ASP A 112 -2.60 -1.65 0.76
N PHE A 113 -2.83 -1.31 2.03
CA PHE A 113 -1.87 -0.55 2.82
C PHE A 113 -1.99 -0.88 4.31
N LEU A 114 -0.90 -1.38 4.89
CA LEU A 114 -0.85 -1.77 6.29
C LEU A 114 0.48 -1.38 6.93
N ILE A 115 0.40 -0.71 8.08
CA ILE A 115 1.48 -0.68 9.07
C ILE A 115 1.01 -1.50 10.27
N THR A 116 1.87 -2.39 10.77
CA THR A 116 1.56 -3.20 11.95
C THR A 116 1.24 -2.32 13.16
N THR A 117 0.29 -2.76 13.97
CA THR A 117 -0.23 -1.98 15.13
C THR A 117 0.84 -1.34 16.01
N LYS A 118 1.92 -2.07 16.33
CA LYS A 118 3.07 -1.58 17.13
C LYS A 118 3.74 -0.31 16.58
N TYR A 119 3.65 -0.10 15.28
CA TYR A 119 4.34 0.95 14.54
C TYR A 119 3.39 2.00 13.92
N GLN A 120 2.08 1.87 14.13
CA GLN A 120 1.10 2.85 13.68
C GLN A 120 1.25 4.18 14.43
N ARG A 121 0.84 5.28 13.77
CA ARG A 121 0.86 6.66 14.29
C ARG A 121 2.25 7.19 14.68
N LYS A 122 3.33 6.58 14.19
CA LYS A 122 4.73 6.99 14.42
C LYS A 122 5.43 7.49 13.14
N GLY A 123 4.67 7.98 12.17
CA GLY A 123 5.21 8.50 10.89
C GLY A 123 5.67 7.45 9.87
N ILE A 124 5.81 6.16 10.23
CA ILE A 124 6.26 5.10 9.30
C ILE A 124 5.39 4.98 8.05
N GLY A 125 4.06 5.03 8.21
CA GLY A 125 3.14 4.96 7.07
C GLY A 125 3.38 6.10 6.08
N HIS A 126 3.63 7.31 6.59
CA HIS A 126 3.93 8.47 5.76
C HIS A 126 5.26 8.29 5.04
N PHE A 127 6.30 7.87 5.77
CA PHE A 127 7.62 7.59 5.20
C PHE A 127 7.58 6.55 4.07
N LEU A 128 6.85 5.44 4.25
CA LEU A 128 6.69 4.42 3.21
C LEU A 128 5.89 4.95 2.01
N PHE A 129 4.85 5.73 2.26
CA PHE A 129 4.02 6.30 1.20
C PHE A 129 4.80 7.31 0.35
N GLU A 130 5.56 8.22 0.99
CA GLU A 130 6.43 9.20 0.31
C GLU A 130 7.51 8.50 -0.53
N PHE A 131 8.12 7.43 0.00
CA PHE A 131 9.06 6.63 -0.76
C PHE A 131 8.41 6.06 -2.03
N MET A 132 7.20 5.50 -1.91
CA MET A 132 6.45 4.96 -3.05
C MET A 132 6.13 6.07 -4.08
N LEU A 133 5.62 7.22 -3.64
CA LEU A 133 5.34 8.36 -4.53
C LEU A 133 6.56 8.79 -5.33
N LYS A 134 7.71 8.96 -4.65
CA LYS A 134 8.98 9.34 -5.29
C LYS A 134 9.47 8.27 -6.26
N LYS A 135 9.35 6.99 -5.89
CA LYS A 135 9.83 5.87 -6.71
C LYS A 135 9.00 5.70 -7.99
N GLU A 136 7.69 5.90 -7.88
CA GLU A 136 6.74 5.81 -9.00
C GLU A 136 6.60 7.13 -9.79
N ASN A 137 7.24 8.21 -9.33
CA ASN A 137 7.18 9.54 -9.91
C ASN A 137 5.74 10.06 -10.08
N VAL A 138 4.96 9.96 -9.00
CA VAL A 138 3.55 10.40 -8.94
C VAL A 138 3.31 11.25 -7.70
N ILE A 139 2.20 11.98 -7.70
CA ILE A 139 1.69 12.69 -6.52
C ILE A 139 0.44 11.99 -5.98
N ALA A 140 0.18 12.11 -4.69
CA ALA A 140 -0.95 11.45 -4.02
C ALA A 140 -2.32 11.75 -4.67
N ASN A 141 -2.48 12.94 -5.24
CA ASN A 141 -3.70 13.41 -5.88
C ASN A 141 -3.99 12.70 -7.21
N ASN A 142 -2.98 12.10 -7.84
CA ASN A 142 -3.09 11.40 -9.13
C ASN A 142 -3.09 9.87 -8.96
N ILE A 143 -3.44 9.40 -7.76
CA ILE A 143 -3.58 7.98 -7.42
C ILE A 143 -5.05 7.70 -7.16
N ALA A 144 -5.51 6.53 -7.63
CA ALA A 144 -6.80 5.98 -7.24
C ALA A 144 -6.64 5.06 -6.02
N TYR A 145 -7.58 5.10 -5.08
CA TYR A 145 -7.52 4.31 -3.84
C TYR A 145 -8.65 3.28 -3.85
N ASP A 146 -8.33 1.99 -3.85
CA ASP A 146 -9.33 0.92 -3.84
C ASP A 146 -9.91 0.77 -2.43
N ARG A 147 -11.21 1.07 -2.27
CA ARG A 147 -11.97 0.89 -1.01
C ARG A 147 -11.21 1.37 0.24
N PRO A 148 -10.76 2.63 0.29
CA PRO A 148 -9.91 3.09 1.38
C PRO A 148 -10.61 2.96 2.74
N SER A 149 -9.95 2.33 3.70
CA SER A 149 -10.45 2.28 5.08
C SER A 149 -10.51 3.67 5.70
N ASN A 150 -11.33 3.86 6.74
CA ASN A 150 -11.37 5.11 7.51
C ASN A 150 -9.99 5.58 8.01
N ARG A 151 -9.07 4.63 8.26
CA ARG A 151 -7.68 4.94 8.65
C ARG A 151 -6.87 5.50 7.49
N LEU A 152 -6.98 4.89 6.31
CA LEU A 152 -6.32 5.40 5.10
C LEU A 152 -6.89 6.77 4.73
N THR A 153 -8.21 6.95 4.78
CA THR A 153 -8.83 8.26 4.55
C THR A 153 -8.32 9.30 5.54
N SER A 154 -8.26 8.99 6.83
CA SER A 154 -7.71 9.91 7.85
C SER A 154 -6.23 10.22 7.62
N PHE A 155 -5.44 9.22 7.19
CA PHE A 155 -4.05 9.40 6.80
C PHE A 155 -3.91 10.38 5.63
N LEU A 156 -4.72 10.21 4.57
CA LEU A 156 -4.72 11.09 3.41
C LEU A 156 -5.15 12.53 3.75
N LYS A 157 -6.13 12.68 4.66
CA LYS A 157 -6.53 14.00 5.18
C LYS A 157 -5.38 14.72 5.87
N ASN A 158 -4.66 14.00 6.74
CA ASN A 158 -3.62 14.58 7.59
C ASN A 158 -2.33 14.92 6.84
N TYR A 159 -1.91 14.09 5.88
CA TYR A 159 -0.62 14.26 5.20
C TYR A 159 -0.72 14.88 3.80
N TYR A 160 -1.87 14.73 3.12
CA TYR A 160 -2.02 15.13 1.72
C TYR A 160 -3.20 16.09 1.50
N HIS A 161 -3.73 16.68 2.59
CA HIS A 161 -4.83 17.64 2.54
C HIS A 161 -6.05 17.14 1.75
N PHE A 162 -6.34 15.84 1.82
CA PHE A 162 -7.56 15.29 1.24
C PHE A 162 -8.78 15.93 1.92
N THR A 163 -9.65 16.61 1.18
CA THR A 163 -10.82 17.30 1.74
C THR A 163 -12.11 16.57 1.39
N LYS A 164 -12.27 16.21 0.11
CA LYS A 164 -13.47 15.59 -0.44
C LYS A 164 -13.12 14.65 -1.59
N ASP A 165 -13.83 13.53 -1.65
CA ASP A 165 -13.87 12.62 -2.79
C ASP A 165 -14.92 13.06 -3.81
N ILE A 166 -14.62 12.82 -5.09
CA ILE A 166 -15.66 12.77 -6.12
C ILE A 166 -16.29 11.37 -6.00
N PRO A 167 -17.60 11.25 -5.73
CA PRO A 167 -18.25 9.95 -5.62
C PRO A 167 -18.02 9.09 -6.87
N GLN A 168 -17.54 7.86 -6.68
CA GLN A 168 -17.34 6.89 -7.77
C GLN A 168 -18.25 5.68 -7.57
N TYR A 169 -18.68 5.08 -8.68
CA TYR A 169 -19.54 3.87 -8.64
C TYR A 169 -18.76 2.56 -8.48
N ASN A 170 -17.44 2.58 -8.67
CA ASN A 170 -16.58 1.39 -8.68
C ASN A 170 -15.90 1.08 -7.33
N ASN A 171 -16.31 1.77 -6.26
CA ASN A 171 -15.71 1.73 -4.91
C ASN A 171 -14.27 2.26 -4.80
N PHE A 172 -13.72 2.86 -5.86
CA PHE A 172 -12.48 3.62 -5.75
C PHE A 172 -12.77 5.01 -5.21
N MET A 173 -11.76 5.60 -4.59
CA MET A 173 -11.73 6.99 -4.18
C MET A 173 -10.63 7.70 -4.95
N ILE A 174 -10.92 8.92 -5.42
CA ILE A 174 -9.94 9.82 -6.04
C ILE A 174 -10.03 11.20 -5.37
N PHE A 175 -8.96 11.98 -5.49
CA PHE A 175 -8.97 13.37 -5.06
C PHE A 175 -9.80 14.22 -6.04
N GLU A 176 -10.38 15.32 -5.58
CA GLU A 176 -11.07 16.26 -6.47
C GLU A 176 -10.14 16.86 -7.55
N THR A 177 -8.85 17.00 -7.24
CA THR A 177 -7.83 17.49 -8.16
C THR A 177 -7.17 16.37 -8.99
N PHE A 178 -7.80 15.20 -9.08
CA PHE A 178 -7.30 14.10 -9.89
C PHE A 178 -7.23 14.52 -11.36
N ALA A 179 -6.14 14.19 -12.04
CA ALA A 179 -5.97 14.50 -13.46
C ALA A 179 -6.63 13.42 -14.32
N PHE A 180 -7.54 13.86 -15.18
CA PHE A 180 -8.23 13.04 -16.18
C PHE A 180 -7.54 13.14 -17.54
#